data_AF-A0A3A6MQW0-F1
#
_entry.id   AF-A0A3A6MQW0-F1
#
_cell.length_a   1.000
_cell.length_b   1.000
_cell.length_c   1.000
_cell.angle_alpha   90.00
_cell.angle_beta   90.00
_cell.angle_gamma   90.00
#
_symmetry.space_group_name_H-M   'P 1'
#
loop_
_entity.id
_entity.type
_entity.pdbx_description
1 polymer ?
#
loop_
_entity_poly.entity_id
_entity_poly.type
_entity_poly.pdbx_seq_one_letter_code
_entity_poly.pdbx_strand_id
1 'polypeptide(L)'
;MDEAPEWFRAVYTDSMDQFTESNVYNDPYLIGHVNNYVRDLYNGKRVVIVAHSQGNFYANNAYRRILNDYPQYQRNIGIVGVATPASMVHGWNNSNASIPYGLFYTTNASDLVINLVRAFYPATLPPNPAAGYATALFSANHGFVDTYLDQYGPFRNRIRDQILRTISLVETPELAPECRPVSVETLNPTNISTTSVQLVGRVTGGRDVHGGFLVKPASDTSPLSCYDLNMPTTGTLKAGDQFYSTVSLQPDTTYYYRACARNGDNISSGAIVSFKTNAIPVRECGSAYVASGGSEGMEVHYDMGTEGGTVHLEFNAYQIPDKLEIWHGGNKIYDTGFVSGVIDDDLCHESALGPTWIIKVTGNADPHTAWTITVSCPGSTSVFDTCH
;
A
#
# COMPACT_ATOMS: atom_id res chain seq x y z
N MET A 1 57.78 8.27 -13.96
CA MET A 1 57.33 6.88 -14.24
C MET A 1 58.42 5.84 -13.90
N ASP A 2 59.60 6.26 -13.44
CA ASP A 2 60.78 5.41 -13.21
C ASP A 2 61.03 5.02 -11.74
N GLU A 3 60.09 5.29 -10.83
CA GLU A 3 60.34 5.11 -9.37
C GLU A 3 59.65 3.88 -8.75
N ALA A 4 58.71 3.22 -9.44
CA ALA A 4 58.02 2.05 -8.90
C ALA A 4 58.62 0.75 -9.47
N PRO A 5 59.12 -0.18 -8.62
CA PRO A 5 59.61 -1.49 -9.06
C PRO A 5 58.56 -2.29 -9.83
N GLU A 6 58.95 -3.08 -10.82
CA GLU A 6 58.04 -3.88 -11.64
C GLU A 6 57.11 -4.80 -10.81
N TRP A 7 57.63 -5.41 -9.74
CA TRP A 7 56.83 -6.25 -8.84
C TRP A 7 55.70 -5.47 -8.18
N PHE A 8 55.92 -4.19 -7.84
CA PHE A 8 54.91 -3.33 -7.25
C PHE A 8 53.86 -2.98 -8.29
N ARG A 9 54.26 -2.68 -9.53
CA ARG A 9 53.36 -2.40 -10.66
C ARG A 9 52.46 -3.61 -10.94
N ALA A 10 53.01 -4.83 -11.00
CA ALA A 10 52.25 -6.05 -11.27
C ALA A 10 51.21 -6.34 -10.18
N VAL A 11 51.62 -6.32 -8.90
CA VAL A 11 50.71 -6.55 -7.76
C VAL A 11 49.60 -5.50 -7.68
N TYR A 12 49.92 -4.23 -7.96
CA TYR A 12 48.93 -3.15 -7.92
C TYR A 12 47.96 -3.22 -9.10
N THR A 13 48.42 -3.62 -10.29
CA THR A 13 47.56 -3.75 -11.47
C THR A 13 46.57 -4.91 -11.31
N ASP A 14 47.05 -6.07 -10.86
CA ASP A 14 46.20 -7.24 -10.55
C ASP A 14 45.18 -6.93 -9.44
N SER A 15 45.59 -6.17 -8.42
CA SER A 15 44.67 -5.72 -7.38
C SER A 15 43.64 -4.76 -7.95
N MET A 16 44.01 -3.76 -8.74
CA MET A 16 43.06 -2.77 -9.28
C MET A 16 42.08 -3.34 -10.31
N ASP A 17 42.48 -4.32 -11.11
CA ASP A 17 41.57 -5.04 -12.02
C ASP A 17 40.48 -5.83 -11.25
N GLN A 18 40.78 -6.29 -10.04
CA GLN A 18 39.78 -6.89 -9.14
C GLN A 18 38.79 -5.86 -8.56
N PHE A 19 39.16 -4.58 -8.51
CA PHE A 19 38.32 -3.49 -7.98
C PHE A 19 37.82 -2.53 -9.07
N THR A 20 37.51 -3.04 -10.25
CA THR A 20 36.72 -2.31 -11.24
C THR A 20 35.28 -2.11 -10.72
N GLU A 21 34.60 -1.05 -11.20
CA GLU A 21 33.23 -0.75 -10.75
C GLU A 21 32.27 -1.95 -10.91
N SER A 22 32.44 -2.76 -11.96
CA SER A 22 31.64 -3.97 -12.20
C SER A 22 31.91 -5.10 -11.20
N ASN A 23 33.14 -5.23 -10.72
CA ASN A 23 33.53 -6.30 -9.80
C ASN A 23 33.10 -6.01 -8.35
N VAL A 24 33.12 -4.73 -7.96
CA VAL A 24 32.73 -4.29 -6.61
C VAL A 24 31.21 -4.30 -6.41
N TYR A 25 30.41 -4.18 -7.47
CA TYR A 25 28.95 -4.05 -7.39
C TYR A 25 28.24 -5.21 -6.64
N ASN A 26 28.79 -6.42 -6.74
CA ASN A 26 28.25 -7.62 -6.08
C ASN A 26 29.05 -8.05 -4.84
N ASP A 27 30.02 -7.24 -4.40
CA ASP A 27 30.84 -7.52 -3.22
C ASP A 27 29.98 -7.52 -1.93
N PRO A 28 30.07 -8.55 -1.06
CA PRO A 28 29.35 -8.60 0.22
C PRO A 28 29.58 -7.41 1.15
N TYR A 29 30.79 -6.84 1.18
CA TYR A 29 31.11 -5.63 1.94
C TYR A 29 30.39 -4.41 1.37
N LEU A 30 30.31 -4.28 0.04
CA LEU A 30 29.52 -3.22 -0.59
C LEU A 30 28.04 -3.37 -0.22
N ILE A 31 27.48 -4.57 -0.31
CA ILE A 31 26.10 -4.87 0.10
C ILE A 31 25.86 -4.44 1.55
N GLY A 32 26.79 -4.78 2.45
CA GLY A 32 26.74 -4.38 3.86
C GLY A 32 26.72 -2.85 4.03
N HIS A 33 27.57 -2.12 3.31
CA HIS A 33 27.58 -0.65 3.32
C HIS A 33 26.26 -0.06 2.81
N VAL A 34 25.76 -0.53 1.67
CA VAL A 34 24.48 -0.10 1.09
C VAL A 34 23.34 -0.31 2.10
N ASN A 35 23.25 -1.49 2.71
CA ASN A 35 22.21 -1.79 3.71
C ASN A 35 22.27 -0.84 4.92
N ASN A 36 23.47 -0.49 5.39
CA ASN A 36 23.64 0.46 6.49
C ASN A 36 23.20 1.88 6.09
N TYR A 37 23.62 2.36 4.92
CA TYR A 37 23.24 3.69 4.43
C TYR A 37 21.74 3.80 4.18
N VAL A 38 21.16 2.80 3.53
CA VAL A 38 19.71 2.72 3.29
C VAL A 38 18.98 2.73 4.63
N ARG A 39 19.40 1.93 5.62
CA ARG A 39 18.79 1.96 6.96
C ARG A 39 18.84 3.36 7.58
N ASP A 40 19.95 4.07 7.49
CA ASP A 40 20.05 5.43 8.04
C ASP A 40 19.14 6.42 7.28
N LEU A 41 19.09 6.35 5.95
CA LEU A 41 18.20 7.14 5.10
C LEU A 41 16.71 6.89 5.42
N TYR A 42 16.33 5.61 5.58
CA TYR A 42 14.98 5.20 5.99
C TYR A 42 14.57 5.80 7.33
N ASN A 43 15.51 5.95 8.26
CA ASN A 43 15.31 6.56 9.57
C ASN A 43 15.44 8.09 9.56
N GLY A 44 15.36 8.74 8.39
CA GLY A 44 15.36 10.19 8.28
C GLY A 44 16.75 10.82 8.49
N LYS A 45 17.84 10.04 8.41
CA LYS A 45 19.21 10.57 8.55
C LYS A 45 19.82 10.89 7.20
N ARG A 46 20.67 11.91 7.21
CA ARG A 46 21.53 12.29 6.07
C ARG A 46 22.76 11.40 6.04
N VAL A 47 23.19 10.99 4.84
CA VAL A 47 24.40 10.17 4.67
C VAL A 47 25.48 10.95 3.92
N VAL A 48 26.66 11.08 4.51
CA VAL A 48 27.86 11.62 3.86
C VAL A 48 28.95 10.56 3.93
N ILE A 49 29.37 10.06 2.78
CA ILE A 49 30.42 9.05 2.65
C ILE A 49 31.75 9.76 2.45
N VAL A 50 32.72 9.51 3.33
CA VAL A 50 34.10 9.96 3.14
C VAL A 50 34.94 8.75 2.77
N ALA A 51 35.44 8.72 1.54
CA ALA A 51 36.11 7.57 0.98
C ALA A 51 37.58 7.88 0.71
N HIS A 52 38.48 6.96 1.06
CA HIS A 52 39.91 7.07 0.80
C HIS A 52 40.36 5.97 -0.17
N SER A 53 41.23 6.32 -1.12
CA SER A 53 41.86 5.36 -2.03
C SER A 53 40.82 4.46 -2.71
N GLN A 54 41.04 3.15 -2.73
CA GLN A 54 40.12 2.13 -3.27
C GLN A 54 38.68 2.23 -2.73
N GLY A 55 38.48 2.75 -1.52
CA GLY A 55 37.14 2.97 -0.96
C GLY A 55 36.26 3.89 -1.82
N ASN A 56 36.84 4.70 -2.71
CA ASN A 56 36.06 5.52 -3.65
C ASN A 56 35.30 4.67 -4.68
N PHE A 57 35.81 3.49 -5.07
CA PHE A 57 35.05 2.57 -5.92
C PHE A 57 33.83 2.02 -5.18
N TYR A 58 33.97 1.67 -3.90
CA TYR A 58 32.84 1.25 -3.05
C TYR A 58 31.83 2.39 -2.88
N ALA A 59 32.29 3.61 -2.58
CA ALA A 59 31.41 4.76 -2.41
C ALA A 59 30.60 5.07 -3.69
N ASN A 60 31.25 5.10 -4.85
CA ASN A 60 30.60 5.32 -6.13
C ASN A 60 29.57 4.23 -6.45
N ASN A 61 29.91 2.96 -6.25
CA ASN A 61 28.98 1.85 -6.49
C ASN A 61 27.83 1.83 -5.48
N ALA A 62 28.09 2.15 -4.21
CA ALA A 62 27.05 2.24 -3.19
C ALA A 62 26.06 3.34 -3.55
N TYR A 63 26.54 4.52 -3.95
CA TYR A 63 25.69 5.61 -4.40
C TYR A 63 24.84 5.21 -5.61
N ARG A 64 25.46 4.66 -6.66
CA ARG A 64 24.72 4.20 -7.85
C ARG A 64 23.64 3.18 -7.50
N ARG A 65 23.97 2.18 -6.69
CA ARG A 65 23.01 1.14 -6.30
C ARG A 65 21.86 1.70 -5.48
N ILE A 66 22.14 2.55 -4.49
CA ILE A 66 21.10 3.20 -3.70
C ILE A 66 20.16 4.00 -4.60
N LEU A 67 20.65 4.72 -5.60
CA LEU A 67 19.77 5.50 -6.47
C LEU A 67 19.04 4.69 -7.54
N ASN A 68 19.58 3.54 -7.94
CA ASN A 68 18.86 2.61 -8.79
C ASN A 68 17.65 2.01 -8.05
N ASP A 69 17.84 1.62 -6.78
CA ASP A 69 16.81 0.96 -5.97
C ASP A 69 15.88 1.95 -5.25
N TYR A 70 16.40 3.13 -4.90
CA TYR A 70 15.76 4.16 -4.09
C TYR A 70 16.04 5.59 -4.63
N PRO A 71 15.54 5.93 -5.83
CA PRO A 71 15.83 7.20 -6.49
C PRO A 71 15.41 8.43 -5.68
N GLN A 72 14.45 8.30 -4.75
CA GLN A 72 14.02 9.38 -3.86
C GLN A 72 15.14 9.92 -2.96
N TYR A 73 16.18 9.12 -2.66
CA TYR A 73 17.27 9.52 -1.77
C TYR A 73 18.39 10.30 -2.45
N GLN A 74 18.23 10.67 -3.72
CA GLN A 74 19.26 11.36 -4.50
C GLN A 74 19.77 12.64 -3.80
N ARG A 75 18.92 13.38 -3.07
CA ARG A 75 19.28 14.61 -2.33
C ARG A 75 19.79 14.37 -0.90
N ASN A 76 19.72 13.12 -0.42
CA ASN A 76 19.93 12.77 0.98
C ASN A 76 21.26 12.04 1.22
N ILE A 77 22.02 11.81 0.15
CA ILE A 77 23.34 11.16 0.17
C ILE A 77 24.38 11.94 -0.65
N GLY A 78 25.61 12.01 -0.16
CA GLY A 78 26.74 12.62 -0.88
C GLY A 78 28.08 11.94 -0.57
N ILE A 79 29.08 12.13 -1.44
CA ILE A 79 30.43 11.55 -1.28
C ILE A 79 31.47 12.66 -1.27
N VAL A 80 32.48 12.51 -0.40
CA VAL A 80 33.74 13.24 -0.43
C VAL A 80 34.88 12.24 -0.64
N GLY A 81 35.57 12.37 -1.77
CA GLY A 81 36.66 11.48 -2.15
C GLY A 81 38.03 12.00 -1.73
N VAL A 82 38.88 11.14 -1.20
CA VAL A 82 40.27 11.44 -0.85
C VAL A 82 41.18 10.42 -1.52
N ALA A 83 42.22 10.89 -2.20
CA ALA A 83 43.12 10.04 -2.98
C ALA A 83 42.34 9.12 -3.95
N THR A 84 41.36 9.66 -4.68
CA THR A 84 40.46 8.80 -5.48
C THR A 84 41.15 8.24 -6.73
N PRO A 85 41.16 6.90 -6.92
CA PRO A 85 41.58 6.26 -8.17
C PRO A 85 40.49 6.27 -9.25
N ALA A 86 39.24 6.60 -8.90
CA ALA A 86 38.12 6.60 -9.82
C ALA A 86 38.16 7.80 -10.79
N SER A 87 37.44 7.68 -11.91
CA SER A 87 37.26 8.76 -12.88
C SER A 87 36.23 9.81 -12.46
N MET A 88 35.51 9.54 -11.37
CA MET A 88 34.54 10.47 -10.80
C MET A 88 34.34 10.23 -9.30
N VAL A 89 33.69 11.18 -8.64
CA VAL A 89 33.16 11.01 -7.28
C VAL A 89 31.68 11.37 -7.33
N HIS A 90 30.79 10.39 -7.16
CA HIS A 90 29.35 10.63 -7.29
C HIS A 90 28.79 11.60 -6.23
N GLY A 91 27.68 12.25 -6.58
CA GLY A 91 26.92 13.14 -5.70
C GLY A 91 25.78 13.79 -6.48
N TRP A 92 24.80 14.38 -5.79
CA TRP A 92 23.67 15.05 -6.47
C TRP A 92 24.21 16.14 -7.40
N ASN A 93 24.03 15.99 -8.70
CA ASN A 93 24.40 17.03 -9.65
C ASN A 93 23.16 17.86 -10.00
N ASN A 94 23.06 19.07 -9.45
CA ASN A 94 22.18 20.08 -10.02
C ASN A 94 22.97 20.81 -11.11
N SER A 95 22.70 20.48 -12.38
CA SER A 95 23.34 21.13 -13.54
C SER A 95 23.16 22.64 -13.58
N ASN A 96 22.19 23.18 -12.83
CA ASN A 96 21.93 24.61 -12.68
C ASN A 96 22.47 25.22 -11.37
N ALA A 97 23.08 24.42 -10.48
CA ALA A 97 23.71 24.97 -9.28
C ALA A 97 25.05 25.62 -9.66
N SER A 98 25.33 26.79 -9.09
CA SER A 98 26.60 27.49 -9.23
C SER A 98 27.82 26.65 -8.79
N ILE A 99 27.57 25.57 -8.02
CA ILE A 99 28.55 24.57 -7.64
C ILE A 99 27.87 23.19 -7.73
N PRO A 100 28.16 22.35 -8.73
CA PRO A 100 27.58 21.01 -8.81
C PRO A 100 28.09 20.11 -7.67
N TYR A 101 27.20 19.40 -6.95
CA TYR A 101 27.54 18.62 -5.74
C TYR A 101 28.13 17.22 -6.05
N GLY A 102 28.64 17.02 -7.25
CA GLY A 102 29.07 15.72 -7.77
C GLY A 102 30.56 15.60 -8.12
N LEU A 103 31.45 16.39 -7.50
CA LEU A 103 32.92 16.31 -7.69
C LEU A 103 33.73 16.80 -6.47
N PHE A 104 33.28 16.53 -5.23
CA PHE A 104 34.09 16.87 -4.06
C PHE A 104 35.18 15.84 -3.82
N TYR A 105 36.39 16.15 -4.25
CA TYR A 105 37.54 15.31 -3.98
C TYR A 105 38.83 16.11 -3.73
N THR A 106 39.77 15.45 -3.06
CA THR A 106 41.13 15.94 -2.80
C THR A 106 42.14 14.84 -3.06
N THR A 107 43.06 15.07 -4.01
CA THR A 107 44.12 14.13 -4.36
C THR A 107 45.44 14.90 -4.42
N ASN A 108 46.43 14.45 -3.67
CA ASN A 108 47.75 15.07 -3.59
C ASN A 108 48.53 14.80 -4.88
N ALA A 109 49.13 15.83 -5.48
CA ALA A 109 49.96 15.65 -6.68
C ALA A 109 51.23 14.83 -6.44
N SER A 110 51.71 14.75 -5.18
CA SER A 110 52.86 13.92 -4.78
C SER A 110 52.46 12.49 -4.36
N ASP A 111 51.19 12.11 -4.48
CA ASP A 111 50.67 10.77 -4.14
C ASP A 111 51.18 9.74 -5.15
N LEU A 112 52.21 8.97 -4.76
CA LEU A 112 52.85 8.00 -5.63
C LEU A 112 51.90 6.87 -6.04
N VAL A 113 50.97 6.49 -5.16
CA VAL A 113 49.98 5.44 -5.42
C VAL A 113 49.01 5.89 -6.50
N ILE A 114 48.39 7.06 -6.33
CA ILE A 114 47.40 7.53 -7.30
C ILE A 114 48.06 7.98 -8.61
N ASN A 115 49.28 8.49 -8.56
CA ASN A 115 50.06 8.74 -9.78
C ASN A 115 50.38 7.46 -10.54
N LEU A 116 50.66 6.36 -9.84
CA LEU A 116 50.84 5.05 -10.47
C LEU A 116 49.53 4.55 -11.08
N VAL A 117 48.40 4.63 -10.36
CA VAL A 117 47.09 4.23 -10.90
C VAL A 117 46.75 5.04 -12.16
N ARG A 118 46.93 6.37 -12.12
CA ARG A 118 46.63 7.26 -13.27
C ARG A 118 47.48 6.96 -14.50
N ALA A 119 48.70 6.45 -14.32
CA ALA A 119 49.56 6.02 -15.42
C ALA A 119 49.00 4.80 -16.19
N PHE A 120 48.24 3.92 -15.53
CA PHE A 120 47.61 2.75 -16.14
C PHE A 120 46.14 3.01 -16.53
N TYR A 121 45.44 3.85 -15.78
CA TYR A 121 44.05 4.25 -16.03
C TYR A 121 43.98 5.77 -16.20
N PRO A 122 44.18 6.30 -17.42
CA PRO A 122 44.24 7.75 -17.67
C PRO A 122 42.97 8.52 -17.31
N ALA A 123 41.84 7.82 -17.15
CA ALA A 123 40.58 8.39 -16.71
C ALA A 123 40.55 8.73 -15.21
N THR A 124 41.50 8.26 -14.39
CA THR A 124 41.60 8.60 -12.97
C THR A 124 41.71 10.12 -12.77
N LEU A 125 40.91 10.66 -11.85
CA LEU A 125 40.85 12.11 -11.61
C LEU A 125 42.24 12.73 -11.36
N PRO A 126 42.48 13.94 -11.89
CA PRO A 126 43.75 14.64 -11.70
C PRO A 126 43.91 15.09 -10.24
N PRO A 127 45.15 15.34 -9.77
CA PRO A 127 45.35 15.89 -8.43
C PRO A 127 44.66 17.24 -8.26
N ASN A 128 44.18 17.50 -7.05
CA ASN A 128 43.44 18.71 -6.71
C ASN A 128 43.62 19.03 -5.21
N PRO A 129 44.34 20.09 -4.84
CA PRO A 129 45.02 21.07 -5.71
C PRO A 129 46.18 20.49 -6.52
N ALA A 130 46.59 21.18 -7.60
CA ALA A 130 47.69 20.76 -8.47
C ALA A 130 49.07 20.82 -7.81
N ALA A 131 49.23 21.61 -6.74
CA ALA A 131 50.45 21.64 -5.95
C ALA A 131 50.55 20.38 -5.06
N GLY A 132 51.70 19.70 -5.14
CA GLY A 132 51.99 18.53 -4.32
C GLY A 132 52.48 18.89 -2.92
N TYR A 133 52.25 17.99 -1.97
CA TYR A 133 52.80 18.06 -0.62
C TYR A 133 53.45 16.71 -0.30
N ALA A 134 54.74 16.73 0.02
CA ALA A 134 55.49 15.53 0.38
C ALA A 134 55.92 15.62 1.84
N THR A 135 55.69 14.56 2.62
CA THR A 135 56.22 14.46 3.98
C THR A 135 57.47 13.59 3.95
N ALA A 136 58.55 14.04 4.60
CA ALA A 136 59.82 13.31 4.63
C ALA A 136 59.78 12.01 5.46
N LEU A 137 58.62 11.64 6.00
CA LEU A 137 58.45 10.62 7.05
C LEU A 137 57.66 9.37 6.61
N PHE A 138 56.97 9.34 5.46
CA PHE A 138 56.07 8.22 5.10
C PHE A 138 56.05 7.80 3.61
N SER A 139 55.70 6.53 3.37
CA SER A 139 56.12 5.67 2.26
C SER A 139 55.48 5.85 0.88
N ALA A 140 54.56 6.80 0.67
CA ALA A 140 54.01 7.09 -0.68
C ALA A 140 53.27 8.44 -0.83
N ASN A 141 53.22 9.28 0.21
CA ASN A 141 52.29 10.42 0.31
C ASN A 141 50.81 10.07 0.04
N HIS A 142 50.38 8.88 0.47
CA HIS A 142 49.05 8.33 0.19
C HIS A 142 48.17 8.15 1.44
N GLY A 143 48.77 8.07 2.63
CA GLY A 143 48.07 7.73 3.87
C GLY A 143 46.98 8.75 4.21
N PHE A 144 45.79 8.27 4.58
CA PHE A 144 44.67 9.16 4.91
C PHE A 144 45.00 10.09 6.07
N VAL A 145 45.54 9.55 7.16
CA VAL A 145 45.91 10.35 8.34
C VAL A 145 47.23 11.08 8.11
N ASP A 146 48.28 10.34 7.74
CA ASP A 146 49.66 10.86 7.73
C ASP A 146 49.96 11.83 6.59
N THR A 147 49.14 11.86 5.53
CA THR A 147 49.30 12.79 4.42
C THR A 147 48.11 13.72 4.26
N TYR A 148 46.91 13.17 4.17
CA TYR A 148 45.72 13.97 3.83
C TYR A 148 45.13 14.71 5.04
N LEU A 149 45.31 14.19 6.26
CA LEU A 149 44.88 14.84 7.50
C LEU A 149 46.05 15.39 8.33
N ASP A 150 47.26 15.45 7.76
CA ASP A 150 48.40 16.09 8.40
C ASP A 150 48.04 17.54 8.77
N GLN A 151 48.30 17.90 10.03
CA GLN A 151 48.02 19.23 10.56
C GLN A 151 48.90 20.32 9.93
N TYR A 152 50.06 19.95 9.39
CA TYR A 152 50.95 20.86 8.66
C TYR A 152 50.70 20.84 7.14
N GLY A 153 49.88 19.89 6.67
CA GLY A 153 49.56 19.70 5.27
C GLY A 153 48.39 20.60 4.78
N PRO A 154 48.35 20.91 3.48
CA PRO A 154 47.32 21.80 2.92
C PRO A 154 45.95 21.12 2.74
N PHE A 155 45.86 19.80 2.86
CA PHE A 155 44.67 19.03 2.48
C PHE A 155 43.62 18.92 3.59
N ARG A 156 44.03 18.91 4.87
CA ARG A 156 43.13 18.69 6.01
C ARG A 156 41.96 19.66 6.03
N ASN A 157 42.26 20.97 5.92
CA ASN A 157 41.23 22.01 5.91
C ASN A 157 40.34 21.91 4.67
N ARG A 158 40.92 21.60 3.51
CA ARG A 158 40.15 21.39 2.28
C ARG A 158 39.17 20.23 2.39
N ILE A 159 39.60 19.08 2.91
CA ILE A 159 38.75 17.89 3.11
C ILE A 159 37.65 18.21 4.11
N ARG A 160 37.98 18.87 5.23
CA ARG A 160 36.99 19.34 6.21
C ARG A 160 35.95 20.24 5.53
N ASP A 161 36.39 21.22 4.75
CA ASP A 161 35.49 22.19 4.12
C ASP A 161 34.61 21.51 3.05
N GLN A 162 35.13 20.51 2.33
CA GLN A 162 34.35 19.67 1.42
C GLN A 162 33.30 18.82 2.16
N ILE A 163 33.64 18.27 3.33
CA ILE A 163 32.70 17.53 4.18
C ILE A 163 31.59 18.46 4.69
N LEU A 164 31.97 19.60 5.29
CA LEU A 164 31.00 20.59 5.79
C LEU A 164 30.11 21.12 4.66
N ARG A 165 30.70 21.34 3.48
CA ARG A 165 29.94 21.73 2.30
C ARG A 165 28.96 20.62 1.93
N THR A 166 29.39 19.37 1.81
CA THR A 166 28.49 18.25 1.49
C THR A 166 27.35 18.13 2.51
N ILE A 167 27.64 18.24 3.82
CA ILE A 167 26.61 18.23 4.87
C ILE A 167 25.58 19.36 4.68
N SER A 168 26.02 20.55 4.26
CA SER A 168 25.11 21.69 4.03
C SER A 168 24.19 21.51 2.81
N LEU A 169 24.55 20.59 1.90
CA LEU A 169 23.87 20.37 0.63
C LEU A 169 22.99 19.13 0.64
N VAL A 170 23.35 18.15 1.45
CA VAL A 170 22.54 16.96 1.67
C VAL A 170 21.33 17.34 2.52
N GLU A 171 20.14 17.16 1.94
CA GLU A 171 18.86 17.47 2.56
C GLU A 171 18.46 16.33 3.52
N THR A 172 17.68 16.63 4.57
CA THR A 172 17.12 15.60 5.45
C THR A 172 16.07 14.78 4.69
N PRO A 173 16.17 13.43 4.65
CA PRO A 173 15.15 12.62 4.00
C PRO A 173 13.86 12.65 4.81
N GLU A 174 12.73 12.57 4.13
CA GLU A 174 11.49 12.23 4.80
C GLU A 174 11.63 10.82 5.41
N LEU A 175 11.07 10.61 6.60
CA LEU A 175 10.97 9.28 7.18
C LEU A 175 10.28 8.34 6.19
N ALA A 176 10.83 7.14 6.02
CA ALA A 176 10.14 6.10 5.27
C ALA A 176 8.74 5.89 5.87
N PRO A 177 7.70 5.63 5.07
CA PRO A 177 6.33 5.50 5.57
C PRO A 177 6.20 4.54 6.76
N GLU A 178 6.92 3.41 6.73
CA GLU A 178 6.94 2.43 7.83
C GLU A 178 7.53 2.96 9.15
N CYS A 179 8.38 3.99 9.09
CA CYS A 179 9.01 4.65 10.24
C CYS A 179 8.25 5.91 10.71
N ARG A 180 7.21 6.33 9.97
CA ARG A 180 6.34 7.44 10.38
C ARG A 180 5.43 7.01 11.55
N PRO A 181 4.87 7.95 12.31
CA PRO A 181 3.79 7.64 13.26
C PRO A 181 2.66 6.86 12.58
N VAL A 182 2.00 5.99 13.35
CA VAL A 182 0.88 5.18 12.86
C VAL A 182 -0.16 6.10 12.21
N SER A 183 -0.50 5.82 10.97
CA SER A 183 -1.55 6.54 10.25
C SER A 183 -2.31 5.61 9.33
N VAL A 184 -3.58 5.93 9.12
CA VAL A 184 -4.52 5.11 8.37
C VAL A 184 -5.47 5.97 7.56
N GLU A 185 -5.81 5.49 6.39
CA GLU A 185 -6.80 6.08 5.49
C GLU A 185 -8.03 5.16 5.42
N THR A 186 -9.21 5.79 5.43
CA THR A 186 -10.47 5.10 5.14
C THR A 186 -10.76 5.26 3.66
N LEU A 187 -10.80 4.16 2.93
CA LEU A 187 -11.07 4.16 1.49
C LEU A 187 -12.53 3.83 1.24
N ASN A 188 -13.07 4.26 0.10
CA ASN A 188 -14.44 3.95 -0.30
C ASN A 188 -14.71 2.44 -0.23
N PRO A 189 -15.90 2.02 0.23
CA PRO A 189 -16.22 0.61 0.36
C PRO A 189 -16.48 0.00 -1.01
N THR A 190 -16.41 -1.32 -1.08
CA THR A 190 -16.69 -2.09 -2.30
C THR A 190 -17.72 -3.17 -2.01
N ASN A 191 -18.27 -3.79 -3.05
CA ASN A 191 -19.23 -4.90 -2.91
C ASN A 191 -20.42 -4.57 -2.00
N ILE A 192 -20.99 -3.36 -2.15
CA ILE A 192 -22.18 -2.93 -1.41
C ILE A 192 -23.38 -3.71 -1.95
N SER A 193 -23.98 -4.53 -1.09
CA SER A 193 -25.21 -5.28 -1.38
C SER A 193 -26.40 -4.71 -0.60
N THR A 194 -27.52 -5.42 -0.59
CA THR A 194 -28.67 -5.10 0.26
C THR A 194 -28.38 -5.34 1.74
N THR A 195 -27.53 -6.29 2.10
CA THR A 195 -27.31 -6.72 3.50
C THR A 195 -25.85 -6.81 3.90
N SER A 196 -24.92 -6.40 3.05
CA SER A 196 -23.50 -6.47 3.35
C SER A 196 -22.68 -5.45 2.57
N VAL A 197 -21.45 -5.24 3.03
CA VAL A 197 -20.45 -4.42 2.35
C VAL A 197 -19.06 -4.93 2.68
N GLN A 198 -18.09 -4.70 1.78
CA GLN A 198 -16.67 -4.84 2.07
C GLN A 198 -16.05 -3.47 2.35
N LEU A 199 -15.68 -3.22 3.61
CA LEU A 199 -14.96 -2.04 4.04
C LEU A 199 -13.49 -2.15 3.67
N VAL A 200 -12.87 -1.02 3.31
CA VAL A 200 -11.47 -0.96 2.86
C VAL A 200 -10.71 0.12 3.62
N GLY A 201 -9.55 -0.24 4.16
CA GLY A 201 -8.64 0.65 4.86
C GLY A 201 -7.22 0.49 4.34
N ARG A 202 -6.40 1.52 4.47
CA ARG A 202 -4.98 1.48 4.08
C ARG A 202 -4.12 2.07 5.19
N VAL A 203 -3.08 1.36 5.59
CA VAL A 203 -2.06 1.92 6.49
C VAL A 203 -1.19 2.89 5.69
N THR A 204 -1.10 4.14 6.12
CA THR A 204 -0.29 5.19 5.45
C THR A 204 1.02 5.47 6.19
N GLY A 205 1.16 5.01 7.43
CA GLY A 205 2.36 5.18 8.23
C GLY A 205 2.45 4.16 9.36
N GLY A 206 3.67 3.79 9.71
CA GLY A 206 3.97 2.79 10.73
C GLY A 206 4.17 1.37 10.17
N ARG A 207 4.61 0.48 11.05
CA ARG A 207 4.78 -0.96 10.84
C ARG A 207 4.18 -1.70 12.03
N ASP A 208 4.04 -3.02 11.93
CA ASP A 208 3.48 -3.86 13.00
C ASP A 208 2.08 -3.38 13.45
N VAL A 209 1.29 -2.89 12.49
CA VAL A 209 0.00 -2.24 12.68
C VAL A 209 -1.12 -3.28 12.64
N HIS A 210 -2.09 -3.15 13.55
CA HIS A 210 -3.38 -3.81 13.47
C HIS A 210 -4.43 -2.84 12.90
N GLY A 211 -5.20 -3.28 11.90
CA GLY A 211 -6.26 -2.50 11.26
C GLY A 211 -7.65 -2.99 11.66
N GLY A 212 -8.58 -2.07 11.87
CA GLY A 212 -9.97 -2.39 12.17
C GLY A 212 -10.95 -1.34 11.65
N PHE A 213 -12.25 -1.61 11.75
CA PHE A 213 -13.29 -0.69 11.31
C PHE A 213 -14.34 -0.47 12.37
N LEU A 214 -14.88 0.74 12.41
CA LEU A 214 -16.12 1.06 13.09
C LEU A 214 -17.16 1.40 12.03
N VAL A 215 -18.36 0.85 12.14
CA VAL A 215 -19.49 1.10 11.24
C VAL A 215 -20.75 1.27 12.06
N LYS A 216 -21.54 2.30 11.75
CA LYS A 216 -22.79 2.64 12.46
C LYS A 216 -23.84 3.13 11.48
N PRO A 217 -25.13 2.76 11.66
CA PRO A 217 -26.21 3.34 10.85
C PRO A 217 -26.33 4.83 11.14
N ALA A 218 -26.83 5.62 10.18
CA ALA A 218 -26.99 7.06 10.32
C ALA A 218 -27.94 7.47 11.47
N SER A 219 -28.78 6.53 11.94
CA SER A 219 -29.64 6.72 13.12
C SER A 219 -28.88 6.65 14.45
N ASP A 220 -27.68 6.08 14.49
CA ASP A 220 -26.81 6.05 15.67
C ASP A 220 -25.90 7.28 15.66
N THR A 221 -26.14 8.20 16.59
CA THR A 221 -25.43 9.47 16.72
C THR A 221 -24.17 9.39 17.59
N SER A 222 -23.82 8.20 18.11
CA SER A 222 -22.64 8.04 18.94
C SER A 222 -21.35 8.17 18.11
N PRO A 223 -20.25 8.70 18.68
CA PRO A 223 -19.04 8.96 17.92
C PRO A 223 -18.43 7.67 17.35
N LEU A 224 -17.80 7.77 16.18
CA LEU A 224 -16.95 6.73 15.61
C LEU A 224 -15.51 6.93 16.14
N SER A 225 -15.28 6.62 17.42
CA SER A 225 -13.96 6.76 18.05
C SER A 225 -13.17 5.46 17.97
N CYS A 226 -11.98 5.49 17.36
CA CYS A 226 -11.11 4.30 17.28
C CYS A 226 -10.61 3.80 18.63
N TYR A 227 -10.78 4.57 19.71
CA TYR A 227 -10.52 4.13 21.08
C TYR A 227 -11.58 3.15 21.60
N ASP A 228 -12.77 3.12 20.99
CA ASP A 228 -13.86 2.22 21.39
C ASP A 228 -13.69 0.81 20.80
N LEU A 229 -12.79 0.67 19.82
CA LEU A 229 -12.52 -0.60 19.17
C LEU A 229 -11.48 -1.40 19.95
N ASN A 230 -11.84 -2.62 20.37
CA ASN A 230 -10.89 -3.52 21.00
C ASN A 230 -9.93 -4.13 19.96
N MET A 231 -8.84 -3.42 19.66
CA MET A 231 -7.78 -3.87 18.76
C MET A 231 -6.57 -4.42 19.53
N PRO A 232 -5.93 -5.51 19.07
CA PRO A 232 -4.61 -5.92 19.52
C PRO A 232 -3.59 -4.77 19.50
N THR A 233 -2.65 -4.79 20.43
CA THR A 233 -1.55 -3.81 20.52
C THR A 233 -0.48 -3.99 19.45
N THR A 234 -0.53 -5.05 18.65
CA THR A 234 0.39 -5.27 17.54
C THR A 234 -0.33 -5.98 16.41
N GLY A 235 0.15 -5.81 15.18
CA GLY A 235 -0.33 -6.51 14.00
C GLY A 235 0.79 -6.78 13.01
N THR A 236 0.41 -7.13 11.79
CA THR A 236 1.35 -7.49 10.72
C THR A 236 1.35 -6.49 9.57
N LEU A 237 0.46 -5.49 9.59
CA LEU A 237 0.33 -4.51 8.52
C LEU A 237 1.43 -3.47 8.63
N LYS A 238 1.83 -2.92 7.49
CA LYS A 238 2.75 -1.79 7.40
C LYS A 238 2.27 -0.77 6.39
N ALA A 239 2.90 0.40 6.40
CA ALA A 239 2.56 1.47 5.46
C ALA A 239 2.57 0.97 4.01
N GLY A 240 1.47 1.22 3.31
CA GLY A 240 1.19 0.70 1.97
C GLY A 240 0.15 -0.42 1.95
N ASP A 241 0.04 -1.21 3.02
CA ASP A 241 -0.88 -2.35 3.07
C ASP A 241 -2.34 -1.91 3.16
N GLN A 242 -3.20 -2.68 2.50
CA GLN A 242 -4.65 -2.58 2.64
C GLN A 242 -5.20 -3.71 3.50
N PHE A 243 -6.28 -3.42 4.22
CA PHE A 243 -7.02 -4.40 5.01
C PHE A 243 -8.53 -4.23 4.79
N TYR A 244 -9.26 -5.32 5.01
CA TYR A 244 -10.63 -5.47 4.59
C TYR A 244 -11.49 -6.08 5.70
N SER A 245 -12.78 -5.75 5.72
CA SER A 245 -13.76 -6.42 6.57
C SER A 245 -15.11 -6.47 5.87
N THR A 246 -15.75 -7.64 5.88
CA THR A 246 -17.13 -7.80 5.42
C THR A 246 -18.05 -7.71 6.63
N VAL A 247 -19.04 -6.84 6.56
CA VAL A 247 -20.01 -6.61 7.65
C VAL A 247 -21.43 -6.84 7.17
N SER A 248 -22.27 -7.41 8.04
CA SER A 248 -23.71 -7.60 7.78
C SER A 248 -24.50 -6.37 8.24
N LEU A 249 -25.47 -5.93 7.43
CA LEU A 249 -26.15 -4.64 7.52
C LEU A 249 -27.63 -4.76 7.19
N GLN A 250 -28.39 -3.71 7.50
CA GLN A 250 -29.79 -3.60 7.13
C GLN A 250 -29.92 -3.01 5.71
N PRO A 251 -30.92 -3.46 4.92
CA PRO A 251 -31.24 -2.87 3.62
C PRO A 251 -31.65 -1.39 3.70
N ASP A 252 -31.50 -0.71 2.56
CA ASP A 252 -31.86 0.70 2.35
C ASP A 252 -31.34 1.69 3.43
N THR A 253 -30.26 1.35 4.12
CA THR A 253 -29.80 2.08 5.29
C THR A 253 -28.49 2.80 4.98
N THR A 254 -28.42 4.09 5.33
CA THR A 254 -27.19 4.87 5.25
C THR A 254 -26.31 4.56 6.46
N TYR A 255 -25.04 4.28 6.21
CA TYR A 255 -24.04 3.99 7.23
C TYR A 255 -22.88 4.97 7.15
N TYR A 256 -22.31 5.27 8.31
CA TYR A 256 -21.02 5.95 8.44
C TYR A 256 -20.00 4.95 8.98
N TYR A 257 -18.79 4.99 8.45
CA TYR A 257 -17.70 4.14 8.90
C TYR A 257 -16.36 4.84 8.84
N ARG A 258 -15.39 4.29 9.56
CA ARG A 258 -13.98 4.70 9.46
C ARG A 258 -13.05 3.52 9.72
N ALA A 259 -11.86 3.60 9.14
CA ALA A 259 -10.73 2.73 9.43
C ALA A 259 -9.97 3.23 10.67
N CYS A 260 -9.51 2.29 11.47
CA CYS A 260 -8.72 2.48 12.68
C CYS A 260 -7.41 1.69 12.55
N ALA A 261 -6.33 2.22 13.11
CA ALA A 261 -5.04 1.54 13.16
C ALA A 261 -4.42 1.63 14.55
N ARG A 262 -3.78 0.55 15.01
CA ARG A 262 -3.10 0.48 16.32
C ARG A 262 -1.71 -0.15 16.22
N ASN A 263 -0.74 0.46 16.90
CA ASN A 263 0.53 -0.18 17.29
C ASN A 263 0.95 0.34 18.68
N GLY A 264 1.04 -0.56 19.64
CA GLY A 264 1.21 -0.29 21.06
C GLY A 264 0.07 0.57 21.59
N ASP A 265 0.44 1.71 22.14
CA ASP A 265 -0.48 2.73 22.64
C ASP A 265 -0.85 3.77 21.56
N ASN A 266 -0.20 3.72 20.39
CA ASN A 266 -0.51 4.62 19.28
C ASN A 266 -1.76 4.13 18.57
N ILE A 267 -2.81 4.94 18.59
CA ILE A 267 -4.04 4.74 17.83
C ILE A 267 -4.16 5.87 16.82
N SER A 268 -4.46 5.51 15.57
CA SER A 268 -4.73 6.45 14.49
C SER A 268 -6.09 6.17 13.88
N SER A 269 -6.70 7.21 13.35
CA SER A 269 -8.07 7.16 12.87
C SER A 269 -8.20 7.82 11.50
N GLY A 270 -8.75 7.12 10.53
CA GLY A 270 -8.99 7.64 9.18
C GLY A 270 -10.22 8.54 9.12
N ALA A 271 -10.46 9.18 7.97
CA ALA A 271 -11.66 10.00 7.76
C ALA A 271 -12.96 9.18 7.90
N ILE A 272 -14.05 9.85 8.26
CA ILE A 272 -15.38 9.21 8.25
C ILE A 272 -15.90 9.26 6.81
N VAL A 273 -16.33 8.11 6.30
CA VAL A 273 -16.92 7.92 4.97
C VAL A 273 -18.34 7.40 5.14
N SER A 274 -19.24 7.71 4.21
CA SER A 274 -20.60 7.17 4.19
C SER A 274 -20.87 6.32 2.95
N PHE A 275 -21.81 5.39 3.10
CA PHE A 275 -22.40 4.64 2.00
C PHE A 275 -23.85 4.29 2.35
N LYS A 276 -24.63 3.87 1.36
CA LYS A 276 -26.00 3.39 1.56
C LYS A 276 -26.10 1.97 1.01
N THR A 277 -26.65 1.04 1.79
CA THR A 277 -26.97 -0.30 1.28
C THR A 277 -28.07 -0.22 0.25
N ASN A 278 -28.12 -1.18 -0.66
CA ASN A 278 -29.18 -1.22 -1.66
C ASN A 278 -30.53 -1.50 -0.98
N ALA A 279 -31.60 -0.91 -1.49
CA ALA A 279 -32.94 -1.29 -1.11
C ALA A 279 -33.23 -2.74 -1.56
N ILE A 280 -34.10 -3.43 -0.83
CA ILE A 280 -34.62 -4.72 -1.29
C ILE A 280 -35.35 -4.47 -2.63
N PRO A 281 -35.03 -5.22 -3.71
CA PRO A 281 -35.77 -5.08 -4.96
C PRO A 281 -37.24 -5.41 -4.77
N VAL A 282 -38.12 -4.47 -5.14
CA VAL A 282 -39.57 -4.65 -5.14
C VAL A 282 -40.04 -4.78 -6.59
N ARG A 283 -40.95 -5.72 -6.85
CA ARG A 283 -41.54 -5.99 -8.17
C ARG A 283 -42.95 -5.48 -8.25
N GLU A 284 -43.35 -4.90 -9.37
CA GLU A 284 -44.75 -4.57 -9.60
C GLU A 284 -45.60 -5.86 -9.69
N CYS A 285 -46.81 -5.80 -9.16
CA CYS A 285 -47.83 -6.81 -9.38
C CYS A 285 -48.07 -7.05 -10.89
N GLY A 286 -48.63 -8.22 -11.22
CA GLY A 286 -48.83 -8.66 -12.61
C GLY A 286 -47.57 -9.19 -13.29
N SER A 287 -46.41 -9.17 -12.62
CA SER A 287 -45.18 -9.77 -13.13
C SER A 287 -45.01 -11.22 -12.66
N ALA A 288 -44.60 -12.11 -13.57
CA ALA A 288 -44.21 -13.47 -13.22
C ALA A 288 -42.76 -13.49 -12.71
N TYR A 289 -42.50 -14.35 -11.73
CA TYR A 289 -41.18 -14.67 -11.23
C TYR A 289 -40.87 -16.14 -11.44
N VAL A 290 -39.85 -16.38 -12.26
CA VAL A 290 -39.33 -17.72 -12.56
C VAL A 290 -37.99 -17.85 -11.86
N ALA A 291 -37.85 -18.87 -11.01
CA ALA A 291 -36.56 -19.25 -10.44
C ALA A 291 -36.44 -20.76 -10.28
N SER A 292 -35.20 -21.19 -10.13
CA SER A 292 -34.81 -22.58 -9.92
C SER A 292 -33.68 -22.60 -8.91
N GLY A 293 -33.71 -23.49 -7.94
CA GLY A 293 -32.65 -23.59 -6.93
C GLY A 293 -33.14 -24.13 -5.59
N GLY A 294 -32.34 -25.04 -5.02
CA GLY A 294 -32.62 -25.85 -3.83
C GLY A 294 -32.85 -25.14 -2.49
N SER A 295 -32.47 -25.81 -1.40
CA SER A 295 -32.94 -25.64 -0.02
C SER A 295 -32.78 -24.28 0.67
N GLU A 296 -32.09 -23.30 0.08
CA GLU A 296 -31.90 -21.99 0.72
C GLU A 296 -33.18 -21.14 0.72
N GLY A 297 -34.16 -21.52 -0.11
CA GLY A 297 -35.39 -20.77 -0.28
C GLY A 297 -35.17 -19.42 -0.96
N MET A 298 -36.24 -18.68 -1.15
CA MET A 298 -36.28 -17.37 -1.79
C MET A 298 -37.20 -16.45 -1.00
N GLU A 299 -36.88 -15.16 -0.98
CA GLU A 299 -37.79 -14.09 -0.56
C GLU A 299 -37.86 -13.02 -1.67
N VAL A 300 -39.06 -12.70 -2.15
CA VAL A 300 -39.33 -11.67 -3.16
C VAL A 300 -40.42 -10.75 -2.65
N HIS A 301 -40.26 -9.46 -2.93
CA HIS A 301 -41.18 -8.41 -2.51
C HIS A 301 -41.97 -7.92 -3.72
N TYR A 302 -43.28 -7.88 -3.62
CA TYR A 302 -44.18 -7.34 -4.64
C TYR A 302 -44.86 -6.07 -4.13
N ASP A 303 -44.87 -5.03 -4.95
CA ASP A 303 -45.74 -3.86 -4.82
C ASP A 303 -47.09 -4.20 -5.43
N MET A 304 -48.11 -4.30 -4.58
CA MET A 304 -49.48 -4.59 -4.95
C MET A 304 -50.29 -3.31 -5.19
N GLY A 305 -49.69 -2.12 -5.01
CA GLY A 305 -50.37 -0.84 -5.09
C GLY A 305 -51.16 -0.49 -3.84
N THR A 306 -51.89 0.62 -3.90
CA THR A 306 -52.66 1.18 -2.76
C THR A 306 -54.14 0.81 -2.76
N GLU A 307 -54.61 0.12 -3.80
CA GLU A 307 -56.01 -0.28 -3.94
C GLU A 307 -56.21 -1.70 -3.44
N GLY A 308 -57.22 -1.90 -2.59
CA GLY A 308 -57.60 -3.23 -2.12
C GLY A 308 -58.32 -4.03 -3.21
N GLY A 309 -58.25 -5.35 -3.14
CA GLY A 309 -58.97 -6.20 -4.08
C GLY A 309 -58.45 -7.62 -4.15
N THR A 310 -59.11 -8.42 -4.97
CA THR A 310 -58.73 -9.82 -5.22
C THR A 310 -57.47 -9.86 -6.09
N VAL A 311 -56.51 -10.68 -5.66
CA VAL A 311 -55.24 -10.94 -6.31
C VAL A 311 -55.20 -12.42 -6.67
N HIS A 312 -55.00 -12.70 -7.93
CA HIS A 312 -54.85 -14.05 -8.43
C HIS A 312 -53.40 -14.50 -8.27
N LEU A 313 -53.20 -15.65 -7.65
CA LEU A 313 -51.91 -16.31 -7.44
C LEU A 313 -51.87 -17.61 -8.25
N GLU A 314 -50.90 -17.71 -9.14
CA GLU A 314 -50.51 -18.99 -9.74
C GLU A 314 -49.12 -19.37 -9.21
N PHE A 315 -49.00 -20.52 -8.54
CA PHE A 315 -47.74 -21.10 -8.10
C PHE A 315 -47.56 -22.49 -8.67
N ASN A 316 -46.55 -22.67 -9.51
CA ASN A 316 -46.22 -23.96 -10.11
C ASN A 316 -44.91 -24.50 -9.51
N ALA A 317 -44.99 -25.53 -8.67
CA ALA A 317 -43.86 -26.26 -8.09
C ALA A 317 -43.44 -27.48 -8.93
N TYR A 318 -44.01 -27.65 -10.13
CA TYR A 318 -43.69 -28.73 -11.07
C TYR A 318 -43.72 -30.12 -10.41
N GLN A 319 -42.60 -30.86 -10.37
CA GLN A 319 -42.55 -32.24 -9.87
C GLN A 319 -42.01 -32.36 -8.44
N ILE A 320 -41.21 -31.41 -7.99
CA ILE A 320 -40.47 -31.49 -6.73
C ILE A 320 -41.21 -30.58 -5.73
N PRO A 321 -41.72 -31.11 -4.60
CA PRO A 321 -42.57 -30.29 -3.73
C PRO A 321 -41.83 -29.12 -3.10
N ASP A 322 -42.41 -27.92 -3.18
CA ASP A 322 -41.94 -26.70 -2.54
C ASP A 322 -43.06 -26.07 -1.71
N LYS A 323 -42.70 -25.17 -0.79
CA LYS A 323 -43.66 -24.45 0.05
C LYS A 323 -43.63 -22.96 -0.24
N LEU A 324 -44.78 -22.38 -0.56
CA LEU A 324 -44.95 -20.94 -0.72
C LEU A 324 -45.69 -20.36 0.49
N GLU A 325 -45.13 -19.30 1.07
CA GLU A 325 -45.74 -18.50 2.12
C GLU A 325 -45.87 -17.04 1.66
N ILE A 326 -47.05 -16.44 1.84
CA ILE A 326 -47.25 -15.00 1.57
C ILE A 326 -47.50 -14.28 2.88
N TRP A 327 -46.77 -13.18 3.05
CA TRP A 327 -46.86 -12.30 4.19
C TRP A 327 -47.29 -10.90 3.75
N HIS A 328 -48.22 -10.30 4.49
CA HIS A 328 -48.74 -8.95 4.24
C HIS A 328 -48.96 -8.24 5.58
N GLY A 329 -48.49 -7.00 5.72
CA GLY A 329 -48.57 -6.25 6.98
C GLY A 329 -47.88 -6.94 8.17
N GLY A 330 -46.93 -7.85 7.91
CA GLY A 330 -46.26 -8.66 8.94
C GLY A 330 -47.00 -9.95 9.34
N ASN A 331 -48.19 -10.21 8.79
CA ASN A 331 -48.95 -11.43 9.04
C ASN A 331 -48.78 -12.43 7.88
N LYS A 332 -48.66 -13.72 8.19
CA LYS A 332 -48.75 -14.77 7.17
C LYS A 332 -50.22 -14.94 6.76
N ILE A 333 -50.52 -14.61 5.51
CA ILE A 333 -51.88 -14.65 4.96
C ILE A 333 -52.14 -15.92 4.13
N TYR A 334 -51.08 -16.60 3.71
CA TYR A 334 -51.19 -17.81 2.89
C TYR A 334 -49.99 -18.75 3.11
N ASP A 335 -50.23 -20.05 3.08
CA ASP A 335 -49.24 -21.12 3.23
C ASP A 335 -49.74 -22.37 2.50
N THR A 336 -49.01 -22.80 1.48
CA THR A 336 -49.39 -23.98 0.69
C THR A 336 -49.05 -25.29 1.40
N GLY A 337 -48.15 -25.29 2.38
CA GLY A 337 -47.36 -26.48 2.72
C GLY A 337 -46.48 -26.93 1.55
N PHE A 338 -45.81 -28.08 1.68
CA PHE A 338 -45.05 -28.66 0.56
C PHE A 338 -46.00 -29.27 -0.47
N VAL A 339 -46.03 -28.69 -1.66
CA VAL A 339 -46.94 -29.07 -2.75
C VAL A 339 -46.17 -29.20 -4.06
N SER A 340 -46.65 -30.06 -4.94
CA SER A 340 -46.16 -30.23 -6.32
C SER A 340 -47.29 -29.90 -7.30
N GLY A 341 -46.94 -29.56 -8.54
CA GLY A 341 -47.90 -29.15 -9.56
C GLY A 341 -48.26 -27.66 -9.44
N VAL A 342 -49.42 -27.31 -10.01
CA VAL A 342 -49.93 -25.93 -10.05
C VAL A 342 -50.93 -25.73 -8.91
N ILE A 343 -50.74 -24.67 -8.16
CA ILE A 343 -51.72 -24.03 -7.29
C ILE A 343 -52.18 -22.76 -7.98
N ASP A 344 -53.49 -22.57 -7.97
CA ASP A 344 -54.21 -21.47 -8.59
C ASP A 344 -55.27 -21.05 -7.56
N ASP A 345 -55.05 -19.91 -6.91
CA ASP A 345 -55.88 -19.41 -5.81
C ASP A 345 -56.07 -17.89 -5.91
N ASP A 346 -57.20 -17.42 -5.40
CA ASP A 346 -57.50 -16.00 -5.25
C ASP A 346 -57.31 -15.57 -3.79
N LEU A 347 -56.51 -14.52 -3.59
CA LEU A 347 -56.16 -13.97 -2.29
C LEU A 347 -56.58 -12.51 -2.16
N CYS A 348 -56.87 -12.06 -0.96
CA CYS A 348 -57.30 -10.69 -0.70
C CYS A 348 -56.09 -9.78 -0.40
N HIS A 349 -55.92 -8.71 -1.16
CA HIS A 349 -55.02 -7.61 -0.80
C HIS A 349 -55.77 -6.57 0.04
N GLU A 350 -55.44 -6.50 1.33
CA GLU A 350 -55.96 -5.49 2.24
C GLU A 350 -55.05 -4.25 2.23
N SER A 351 -55.42 -3.21 1.47
CA SER A 351 -54.57 -2.01 1.33
C SER A 351 -54.26 -1.30 2.66
N ALA A 352 -55.07 -1.50 3.70
CA ALA A 352 -54.83 -1.01 5.05
C ALA A 352 -53.56 -1.57 5.71
N LEU A 353 -53.09 -2.74 5.28
CA LEU A 353 -51.86 -3.39 5.75
C LEU A 353 -50.59 -2.91 5.01
N GLY A 354 -50.76 -2.00 4.04
CA GLY A 354 -49.68 -1.46 3.21
C GLY A 354 -49.61 -2.12 1.82
N PRO A 355 -48.80 -1.58 0.90
CA PRO A 355 -48.80 -2.01 -0.51
C PRO A 355 -47.96 -3.26 -0.77
N THR A 356 -47.07 -3.66 0.16
CA THR A 356 -46.07 -4.70 -0.12
C THR A 356 -46.51 -6.08 0.35
N TRP A 357 -46.41 -7.06 -0.55
CA TRP A 357 -46.45 -8.48 -0.25
C TRP A 357 -45.03 -9.07 -0.21
N ILE A 358 -44.74 -9.89 0.79
CA ILE A 358 -43.50 -10.65 0.88
C ILE A 358 -43.82 -12.11 0.60
N ILE A 359 -43.30 -12.63 -0.50
CA ILE A 359 -43.50 -14.02 -0.91
C ILE A 359 -42.21 -14.77 -0.61
N LYS A 360 -42.33 -15.81 0.19
CA LYS A 360 -41.23 -16.71 0.53
C LYS A 360 -41.49 -18.07 -0.08
N VAL A 361 -40.52 -18.60 -0.82
CA VAL A 361 -40.55 -19.99 -1.25
C VAL A 361 -39.48 -20.74 -0.48
N THR A 362 -39.88 -21.72 0.32
CA THR A 362 -38.93 -22.64 0.94
C THR A 362 -38.82 -23.86 0.03
N GLY A 363 -37.67 -23.99 -0.65
CA GLY A 363 -37.35 -25.18 -1.42
C GLY A 363 -37.16 -26.39 -0.50
N ASN A 364 -37.36 -27.61 -1.01
CA ASN A 364 -36.94 -28.80 -0.28
C ASN A 364 -35.41 -29.02 -0.40
N ALA A 365 -34.89 -30.10 0.20
CA ALA A 365 -33.45 -30.40 0.18
C ALA A 365 -32.88 -30.77 -1.20
N ASP A 366 -33.72 -30.89 -2.24
CA ASP A 366 -33.30 -31.28 -3.58
C ASP A 366 -32.75 -30.08 -4.39
N PRO A 367 -31.51 -30.17 -4.91
CA PRO A 367 -30.91 -29.09 -5.70
C PRO A 367 -31.58 -28.85 -7.07
N HIS A 368 -32.42 -29.78 -7.55
CA HIS A 368 -33.12 -29.66 -8.83
C HIS A 368 -34.52 -29.05 -8.73
N THR A 369 -34.92 -28.56 -7.55
CA THR A 369 -36.21 -27.90 -7.42
C THR A 369 -36.32 -26.65 -8.31
N ALA A 370 -37.50 -26.45 -8.89
CA ALA A 370 -37.81 -25.35 -9.79
C ALA A 370 -39.26 -24.94 -9.59
N TRP A 371 -39.54 -23.65 -9.72
CA TRP A 371 -40.89 -23.14 -9.52
C TRP A 371 -41.14 -21.82 -10.25
N THR A 372 -42.40 -21.50 -10.43
CA THR A 372 -42.84 -20.24 -11.05
C THR A 372 -43.97 -19.65 -10.22
N ILE A 373 -43.91 -18.35 -9.96
CA ILE A 373 -44.97 -17.60 -9.28
C ILE A 373 -45.44 -16.51 -10.21
N THR A 374 -46.75 -16.42 -10.42
CA THR A 374 -47.39 -15.28 -11.03
C THR A 374 -48.37 -14.69 -10.03
N VAL A 375 -48.25 -13.39 -9.78
CA VAL A 375 -49.17 -12.66 -8.89
C VAL A 375 -49.79 -11.55 -9.72
N SER A 376 -51.12 -11.51 -9.80
CA SER A 376 -51.82 -10.44 -10.50
C SER A 376 -51.82 -9.14 -9.68
N CYS A 377 -52.24 -8.03 -10.29
CA CYS A 377 -52.57 -6.84 -9.52
C CYS A 377 -53.93 -6.98 -8.83
N PRO A 378 -54.17 -6.31 -7.69
CA PRO A 378 -55.48 -6.29 -7.08
C PRO A 378 -56.57 -5.82 -8.06
N GLY A 379 -57.71 -6.50 -8.09
CA GLY A 379 -58.85 -6.14 -8.93
C GLY A 379 -58.70 -6.49 -10.42
N SER A 380 -57.65 -7.21 -10.81
CA SER A 380 -57.47 -7.62 -12.22
C SER A 380 -58.38 -8.78 -12.65
N THR A 381 -59.04 -9.47 -11.71
CA THR A 381 -59.98 -10.58 -11.98
C THR A 381 -61.42 -10.17 -11.66
N SER A 382 -62.31 -10.33 -12.64
CA SER A 382 -63.63 -9.70 -12.69
C SER A 382 -64.75 -10.41 -11.90
N VAL A 383 -64.44 -11.25 -10.90
CA VAL A 383 -65.46 -12.19 -10.37
C VAL A 383 -65.86 -11.91 -8.92
N PHE A 384 -65.02 -11.32 -8.07
CA PHE A 384 -65.40 -10.91 -6.71
C PHE A 384 -64.64 -9.66 -6.28
N ASP A 385 -65.32 -8.51 -6.35
CA ASP A 385 -64.76 -7.16 -6.15
C ASP A 385 -64.61 -6.76 -4.67
N THR A 386 -64.90 -7.66 -3.73
CA THR A 386 -64.86 -7.36 -2.30
C THR A 386 -64.23 -8.47 -1.48
N CYS A 387 -63.08 -8.17 -0.89
CA CYS A 387 -62.49 -8.93 0.21
C CYS A 387 -63.54 -9.00 1.36
N HIS A 388 -63.93 -10.20 1.79
CA HIS A 388 -64.91 -10.41 2.86
C HIS A 388 -64.26 -10.86 4.17
#